data_AF-C7P903-F1
#
_entry.id   AF-C7P903-F1
#
_cell.length_a   1.000
_cell.length_b   1.000
_cell.length_c   1.000
_cell.angle_alpha   90.00
_cell.angle_beta   90.00
_cell.angle_gamma   90.00
#
_symmetry.space_group_name_H-M   'P 1'
#
loop_
_entity.id
_entity.type
_entity.pdbx_description
1 polymer ?
#
loop_
_entity_poly.entity_id
_entity_poly.type
_entity_poly.pdbx_seq_one_letter_code
_entity_poly.pdbx_strand_id
1 'polypeptide(L)'
;MFKTEKGQISLDFILAMMFLMLVSLFLYNVELKFSNSTTDALIVDRMHSIADTFENYAILAYTTNKTIFYILKPIGSIDYEITISNKKINVYGDTVVTFTPNENGVTIGGYVSPSNVDIGNNIVITTNINGRTVYVSKKIEVNVS
;
A
#
# COMPACT_ATOMS: atom_id res chain seq x y z
N MET A 1 -65.96 30.27 14.34
CA MET A 1 -65.61 28.96 14.92
C MET A 1 -64.39 28.44 14.16
N PHE A 2 -63.19 28.61 14.70
CA PHE A 2 -61.95 28.20 14.02
C PHE A 2 -61.79 26.68 14.19
N LYS A 3 -61.91 25.95 13.08
CA LYS A 3 -61.70 24.49 13.03
C LYS A 3 -60.20 24.25 12.88
N THR A 4 -59.54 23.80 13.94
CA THR A 4 -58.14 23.38 13.90
C THR A 4 -58.08 22.01 13.22
N GLU A 5 -57.73 21.97 11.93
CA GLU A 5 -57.42 20.70 11.27
C GLU A 5 -56.05 20.24 11.78
N LYS A 6 -56.07 19.31 12.74
CA LYS A 6 -54.86 18.63 13.22
C LYS A 6 -54.25 17.93 12.01
N GLY A 7 -53.06 18.35 11.61
CA GLY A 7 -52.34 17.80 10.45
C GLY A 7 -52.21 16.29 10.55
N GLN A 8 -53.10 15.57 9.86
CA GLN A 8 -53.07 14.14 9.78
C GLN A 8 -51.96 13.78 8.79
N ILE A 9 -50.83 13.32 9.31
CA ILE A 9 -49.75 12.79 8.48
C ILE A 9 -50.36 11.62 7.71
N SER A 10 -50.35 11.68 6.37
CA SER A 10 -50.85 10.59 5.55
C SER A 10 -49.96 9.36 5.72
N LEU A 11 -50.56 8.18 5.69
CA LEU A 11 -49.81 6.92 5.75
C LEU A 11 -48.73 6.85 4.68
N ASP A 12 -49.02 7.39 3.48
CA ASP A 12 -48.09 7.48 2.36
C ASP A 12 -46.85 8.31 2.69
N PHE A 13 -47.01 9.41 3.44
CA PHE A 13 -45.88 10.23 3.88
C PHE A 13 -44.97 9.46 4.85
N ILE A 14 -45.57 8.71 5.79
CA ILE A 14 -44.83 7.87 6.74
C ILE A 14 -44.08 6.77 5.97
N LEU A 15 -44.73 6.13 5.01
CA LEU A 15 -44.14 5.06 4.21
C LEU A 15 -42.99 5.57 3.35
N ALA A 16 -43.15 6.74 2.73
CA ALA A 16 -42.10 7.40 1.96
C ALA A 16 -40.89 7.76 2.84
N MET A 17 -41.14 8.28 4.05
CA MET A 17 -40.08 8.64 4.99
C MET A 17 -39.32 7.39 5.49
N MET A 18 -40.03 6.29 5.77
CA MET A 18 -39.41 5.00 6.11
C MET A 18 -38.57 4.44 4.97
N PHE A 19 -39.07 4.52 3.74
CA PHE A 19 -38.34 4.09 2.56
C PHE A 19 -37.07 4.92 2.35
N LEU A 20 -37.17 6.25 2.51
CA LEU A 20 -36.03 7.16 2.39
C LEU A 20 -34.97 6.92 3.47
N MET A 21 -35.39 6.61 4.70
CA MET A 21 -34.50 6.18 5.78
C MET A 21 -33.78 4.88 5.43
N LEU A 22 -34.48 3.86 4.92
CA LEU A 22 -33.88 2.59 4.51
C LEU A 22 -32.88 2.76 3.37
N VAL A 23 -33.20 3.55 2.36
CA VAL A 23 -32.29 3.87 1.24
C VAL A 23 -31.06 4.61 1.75
N SER A 24 -31.22 5.58 2.65
CA SER A 24 -30.08 6.33 3.21
C SER A 24 -29.14 5.44 4.03
N LEU A 25 -29.69 4.53 4.85
CA LEU A 25 -28.92 3.54 5.60
C LEU A 25 -28.19 2.58 4.67
N PHE A 26 -28.82 2.15 3.58
CA PHE A 26 -28.20 1.30 2.58
C PHE A 26 -27.02 2.00 1.91
N LEU A 27 -27.22 3.24 1.42
CA LEU A 27 -26.16 4.04 0.78
C LEU A 27 -24.98 4.28 1.75
N TYR A 28 -25.27 4.65 2.99
CA TYR A 28 -24.25 4.85 4.04
C TYR A 28 -23.41 3.58 4.28
N ASN A 29 -24.05 2.41 4.37
CA ASN A 29 -23.34 1.15 4.61
C ASN A 29 -22.54 0.67 3.38
N VAL A 30 -22.98 1.01 2.18
CA VAL A 30 -22.29 0.66 0.93
C VAL A 30 -21.02 1.51 0.79
N GLU A 31 -21.13 2.82 0.88
CA GLU A 31 -20.02 3.75 0.66
C GLU A 31 -18.85 3.55 1.65
N LEU A 32 -19.16 3.30 2.94
CA LEU A 32 -18.16 3.06 3.98
C LEU A 32 -17.42 1.71 3.88
N LYS A 33 -18.03 0.70 3.25
CA LYS A 33 -17.39 -0.61 3.06
C LYS A 33 -16.46 -0.62 1.84
N PHE A 34 -16.77 0.19 0.83
CA PHE A 34 -15.93 0.35 -0.35
C PHE A 34 -14.66 1.17 -0.04
N SER A 35 -14.73 2.21 0.81
CA SER A 35 -13.57 3.09 1.05
C SER A 35 -12.34 2.36 1.60
N ASN A 36 -12.53 1.47 2.58
CA ASN A 36 -11.41 0.88 3.32
C ASN A 36 -10.78 -0.29 2.59
N SER A 37 -11.58 -1.21 2.07
CA SER A 37 -11.06 -2.41 1.38
C SER A 37 -10.40 -2.09 0.04
N THR A 38 -10.91 -1.09 -0.69
CA THR A 38 -10.32 -0.65 -1.96
C THR A 38 -9.01 0.13 -1.75
N THR A 39 -8.92 0.94 -0.68
CA THR A 39 -7.69 1.67 -0.37
C THR A 39 -6.58 0.70 0.04
N ASP A 40 -6.88 -0.28 0.89
CA ASP A 40 -5.93 -1.32 1.30
C ASP A 40 -5.43 -2.12 0.08
N ALA A 41 -6.33 -2.52 -0.82
CA ALA A 41 -5.97 -3.24 -2.05
C ALA A 41 -5.07 -2.39 -2.96
N LEU A 42 -5.37 -1.10 -3.13
CA LEU A 42 -4.54 -0.19 -3.92
C LEU A 42 -3.13 -0.04 -3.32
N ILE A 43 -3.00 0.02 -2.00
CA ILE A 43 -1.71 0.09 -1.33
C ILE A 43 -0.91 -1.20 -1.58
N VAL A 44 -1.55 -2.37 -1.46
CA VAL A 44 -0.93 -3.67 -1.75
C VAL A 44 -0.47 -3.77 -3.21
N ASP A 45 -1.29 -3.32 -4.17
CA ASP A 45 -0.91 -3.27 -5.58
C ASP A 45 0.32 -2.36 -5.82
N ARG A 46 0.37 -1.22 -5.13
CA ARG A 46 1.55 -0.34 -5.17
C ARG A 46 2.78 -1.00 -4.57
N MET A 47 2.65 -1.74 -3.48
CA MET A 47 3.76 -2.50 -2.90
C MET A 47 4.29 -3.56 -3.88
N HIS A 48 3.41 -4.29 -4.58
CA HIS A 48 3.84 -5.21 -5.65
C HIS A 48 4.60 -4.49 -6.77
N SER A 49 4.08 -3.36 -7.26
CA SER A 49 4.74 -2.56 -8.28
C SER A 49 6.12 -2.03 -7.85
N ILE A 50 6.27 -1.67 -6.56
CA ILE A 50 7.56 -1.27 -5.99
C ILE A 50 8.53 -2.46 -5.98
N ALA A 51 8.09 -3.64 -5.55
CA ALA A 51 8.92 -4.85 -5.54
C ALA A 51 9.39 -5.24 -6.95
N ASP A 52 8.48 -5.16 -7.94
CA ASP A 52 8.80 -5.42 -9.35
C ASP A 52 9.84 -4.43 -9.88
N THR A 53 9.63 -3.15 -9.61
CA THR A 53 10.55 -2.08 -10.03
C THR A 53 11.92 -2.24 -9.38
N PHE A 54 11.96 -2.59 -8.09
CA PHE A 54 13.18 -2.83 -7.34
C PHE A 54 13.98 -3.99 -7.97
N GLU A 55 13.33 -5.12 -8.25
CA GLU A 55 13.97 -6.25 -8.92
C GLU A 55 14.46 -5.87 -10.32
N ASN A 56 13.64 -5.16 -11.11
CA ASN A 56 14.03 -4.71 -12.44
C ASN A 56 15.27 -3.83 -12.42
N TYR A 57 15.43 -2.95 -11.43
CA TYR A 57 16.65 -2.16 -11.27
C TYR A 57 17.85 -3.01 -10.87
N ALA A 58 17.67 -4.03 -10.03
CA ALA A 58 18.74 -4.98 -9.74
C ALA A 58 19.15 -5.75 -11.01
N ILE A 59 18.20 -6.30 -11.77
CA ILE A 59 18.46 -6.96 -13.06
C ILE A 59 19.17 -6.01 -14.02
N LEU A 60 18.71 -4.77 -14.13
CA LEU A 60 19.31 -3.78 -15.03
C LEU A 60 20.75 -3.44 -14.61
N ALA A 61 21.02 -3.26 -13.32
CA ALA A 61 22.37 -3.00 -12.82
C ALA A 61 23.31 -4.17 -13.12
N TYR A 62 22.84 -5.40 -12.88
CA TYR A 62 23.59 -6.62 -13.18
C TYR A 62 23.89 -6.80 -14.66
N THR A 63 22.86 -6.72 -15.51
CA THR A 63 22.97 -6.96 -16.96
C THR A 63 23.78 -5.88 -17.67
N THR A 64 23.72 -4.63 -17.21
CA THR A 64 24.47 -3.53 -17.83
C THR A 64 25.84 -3.30 -17.20
N ASN A 65 26.16 -4.02 -16.12
CA ASN A 65 27.36 -3.83 -15.31
C ASN A 65 27.60 -2.34 -14.94
N LYS A 66 26.52 -1.64 -14.57
CA LYS A 66 26.54 -0.24 -14.15
C LYS A 66 25.84 -0.06 -12.83
N THR A 67 26.37 0.86 -12.02
CA THR A 67 25.69 1.32 -10.81
C THR A 67 24.44 2.13 -11.19
N ILE A 68 23.31 1.78 -10.60
CA ILE A 68 22.03 2.47 -10.82
C ILE A 68 21.56 3.11 -9.53
N PHE A 69 21.06 4.34 -9.64
CA PHE A 69 20.44 5.08 -8.55
C PHE A 69 18.93 5.10 -8.76
N TYR A 70 18.19 4.74 -7.72
CA TYR A 70 16.74 4.78 -7.70
C TYR A 70 16.25 5.53 -6.47
N ILE A 71 15.23 6.37 -6.65
CA ILE A 71 14.63 7.14 -5.55
C ILE A 71 13.30 6.49 -5.21
N LEU A 72 13.23 5.86 -4.04
CA LEU A 72 11.99 5.39 -3.45
C LEU A 72 11.25 6.56 -2.83
N LYS A 73 9.92 6.53 -2.90
CA LYS A 73 9.02 7.54 -2.31
C LYS A 73 7.89 6.85 -1.56
N PRO A 74 7.34 7.46 -0.48
CA PRO A 74 6.19 6.93 0.23
C PRO A 74 4.98 6.70 -0.68
N ILE A 75 4.08 5.80 -0.27
CA ILE A 75 2.82 5.54 -0.98
C ILE A 75 1.80 6.59 -0.50
N GLY A 76 1.78 7.76 -1.13
CA GLY A 76 1.00 8.89 -0.64
C GLY A 76 1.54 9.38 0.70
N SER A 77 0.77 9.23 1.77
CA SER A 77 1.19 9.54 3.15
C SER A 77 1.65 8.32 3.95
N ILE A 78 1.83 7.18 3.28
CA ILE A 78 2.12 5.90 3.93
C ILE A 78 3.60 5.56 3.74
N ASP A 79 4.30 5.50 4.87
CA ASP A 79 5.67 5.03 4.95
C ASP A 79 5.71 3.50 4.85
N TYR A 80 6.81 2.97 4.35
CA TYR A 80 7.02 1.53 4.27
C TYR A 80 8.48 1.17 4.46
N GLU A 81 8.70 -0.11 4.68
CA GLU A 81 10.01 -0.71 4.88
C GLU A 81 10.23 -1.78 3.83
N ILE A 82 11.41 -1.78 3.20
CA ILE A 82 11.88 -2.88 2.37
C ILE A 82 12.93 -3.65 3.17
N THR A 83 12.69 -4.94 3.39
CA THR A 83 13.71 -5.88 3.84
C THR A 83 14.20 -6.68 2.63
N ILE A 84 15.51 -6.78 2.46
CA ILE A 84 16.19 -7.55 1.40
C ILE A 84 17.49 -8.12 1.96
N SER A 85 17.68 -9.43 1.82
CA SER A 85 18.86 -10.11 2.38
C SER A 85 18.99 -9.81 3.90
N ASN A 86 20.10 -9.23 4.34
CA ASN A 86 20.33 -8.75 5.70
C ASN A 86 20.23 -7.21 5.83
N LYS A 87 19.49 -6.55 4.92
CA LYS A 87 19.35 -5.10 4.87
C LYS A 87 17.89 -4.67 4.97
N LYS A 88 17.73 -3.45 5.47
CA LYS A 88 16.45 -2.77 5.68
C LYS A 88 16.53 -1.36 5.12
N ILE A 89 15.50 -0.94 4.40
CA ILE A 89 15.36 0.40 3.85
C ILE A 89 14.05 0.96 4.37
N ASN A 90 14.12 2.02 5.18
CA ASN A 90 12.93 2.74 5.63
C ASN A 90 12.64 3.88 4.65
N VAL A 91 11.43 3.92 4.11
CA VAL A 91 10.97 4.92 3.15
C VAL A 91 9.90 5.78 3.81
N TYR A 92 10.32 6.92 4.34
CA TYR A 92 9.48 7.97 4.94
C TYR A 92 9.54 9.29 4.15
N GLY A 93 10.26 9.28 3.02
CA GLY A 93 10.48 10.41 2.13
C GLY A 93 11.25 9.95 0.88
N ASP A 94 11.87 10.89 0.17
CA ASP A 94 12.72 10.56 -0.98
C ASP A 94 13.97 9.81 -0.48
N THR A 95 13.97 8.48 -0.65
CA THR A 95 15.03 7.59 -0.16
C THR A 95 15.84 7.05 -1.34
N VAL A 96 17.11 7.44 -1.42
CA VAL A 96 18.02 6.97 -2.47
C VAL A 96 18.53 5.57 -2.16
N VAL A 97 18.34 4.67 -3.13
CA VAL A 97 18.87 3.31 -3.14
C VAL A 97 19.83 3.17 -4.30
N THR A 98 20.95 2.51 -4.06
CA THR A 98 21.97 2.26 -5.07
C THR A 98 22.07 0.77 -5.35
N PHE A 99 22.08 0.39 -6.62
CA PHE A 99 22.26 -0.97 -7.10
C PHE A 99 23.64 -1.05 -7.74
N THR A 100 24.59 -1.70 -7.07
CA THR A 100 25.96 -1.85 -7.56
C THR A 100 26.18 -3.30 -7.98
N PRO A 101 26.40 -3.59 -9.27
CA PRO A 101 26.65 -4.95 -9.72
C PRO A 101 28.00 -5.45 -9.19
N ASN A 102 28.09 -6.74 -8.95
CA ASN A 102 29.30 -7.44 -8.56
C ASN A 102 29.33 -8.84 -9.23
N GLU A 103 30.42 -9.58 -9.06
CA GLU A 103 30.61 -10.89 -9.68
C GLU A 103 29.51 -11.92 -9.30
N ASN A 104 28.92 -11.75 -8.12
CA ASN A 104 27.96 -12.67 -7.52
C ASN A 104 26.50 -12.16 -7.57
N GLY A 105 26.22 -11.01 -8.20
CA GLY A 105 24.88 -10.41 -8.25
C GLY A 105 24.92 -8.89 -8.08
N VAL A 106 24.07 -8.37 -7.19
CA VAL A 106 23.94 -6.92 -6.95
C VAL A 106 24.05 -6.63 -5.46
N THR A 107 24.83 -5.61 -5.12
CA THR A 107 24.87 -5.06 -3.76
C THR A 107 23.97 -3.84 -3.66
N ILE A 108 23.10 -3.83 -2.66
CA ILE A 108 22.22 -2.69 -2.35
C ILE A 108 22.93 -1.75 -1.39
N GLY A 109 22.98 -0.47 -1.74
CA GLY A 109 23.54 0.60 -0.93
C GLY A 109 22.61 1.81 -0.82
N GLY A 110 23.12 2.88 -0.23
CA GLY A 110 22.36 4.11 0.04
C GLY A 110 21.89 4.17 1.49
N TYR A 111 20.65 4.59 1.71
CA TYR A 111 20.08 4.70 3.06
C TYR A 111 19.56 3.34 3.56
N VAL A 112 20.51 2.43 3.82
CA VAL A 112 20.26 1.07 4.29
C VAL A 112 20.68 0.92 5.75
N SER A 113 19.95 0.10 6.50
CA SER A 113 20.27 -0.33 7.86
C SER A 113 20.40 -1.84 7.90
N PRO A 114 21.17 -2.42 8.83
CA PRO A 114 21.20 -3.87 8.99
C PRO A 114 19.84 -4.39 9.44
N SER A 115 19.46 -5.55 8.93
CA SER A 115 18.33 -6.36 9.38
C SER A 115 18.86 -7.63 10.04
N ASN A 116 18.30 -7.99 11.18
CA ASN A 116 18.56 -9.27 11.84
C ASN A 116 17.63 -10.38 11.34
N VAL A 117 16.80 -10.09 10.33
CA VAL A 117 15.83 -11.02 9.75
C VAL A 117 16.43 -11.59 8.48
N ASP A 118 16.63 -12.92 8.45
CA ASP A 118 16.94 -13.63 7.22
C ASP A 118 15.64 -13.93 6.47
N ILE A 119 15.45 -13.25 5.34
CA ILE A 119 14.31 -13.48 4.44
C ILE A 119 14.70 -14.28 3.19
N GLY A 120 15.92 -14.82 3.15
CA GLY A 120 16.48 -15.51 2.00
C GLY A 120 16.54 -14.63 0.75
N ASN A 121 16.37 -15.24 -0.43
CA ASN A 121 16.37 -14.54 -1.71
C ASN A 121 14.99 -13.94 -2.03
N ASN A 122 14.45 -13.14 -1.11
CA ASN A 122 13.18 -12.43 -1.27
C ASN A 122 13.37 -10.93 -0.99
N ILE A 123 12.45 -10.14 -1.55
CA ILE A 123 12.14 -8.79 -1.13
C ILE A 123 10.86 -8.88 -0.30
N VAL A 124 10.87 -8.33 0.91
CA VAL A 124 9.68 -8.16 1.73
C VAL A 124 9.42 -6.67 1.92
N ILE A 125 8.25 -6.19 1.53
CA ILE A 125 7.82 -4.81 1.78
C ILE A 125 6.75 -4.84 2.87
N THR A 126 6.94 -4.06 3.92
CA THR A 126 6.04 -3.98 5.07
C THR A 126 5.56 -2.56 5.26
N THR A 127 4.27 -2.38 5.53
CA THR A 127 3.69 -1.09 5.89
C THR A 127 2.58 -1.25 6.94
N ASN A 128 2.16 -0.16 7.56
CA ASN A 128 1.05 -0.12 8.50
C ASN A 128 -0.11 0.67 7.89
N ILE A 129 -1.24 0.00 7.68
CA ILE A 129 -2.47 0.59 7.15
C ILE A 129 -3.52 0.55 8.27
N ASN A 130 -3.96 1.71 8.75
CA ASN A 130 -4.98 1.83 9.80
C ASN A 130 -4.70 0.99 11.06
N GLY A 131 -3.43 0.92 11.48
CA GLY A 131 -2.99 0.13 12.64
C GLY A 131 -2.83 -1.36 12.39
N ARG A 132 -2.94 -1.81 11.13
CA ARG A 132 -2.68 -3.19 10.71
C ARG A 132 -1.39 -3.26 9.90
N THR A 133 -0.49 -4.16 10.29
CA THR A 133 0.70 -4.45 9.50
C THR A 133 0.32 -5.31 8.29
N VAL A 134 0.69 -4.84 7.11
CA VAL A 134 0.51 -5.52 5.82
C VAL A 134 1.87 -5.72 5.21
N TYR A 135 2.10 -6.90 4.64
CA TYR A 135 3.34 -7.22 3.95
C TYR A 135 3.09 -7.88 2.60
N VAL A 136 3.97 -7.61 1.65
CA VAL A 136 4.09 -8.38 0.42
C VAL A 136 5.49 -8.99 0.37
N SER A 137 5.58 -10.20 -0.18
CA SER A 137 6.85 -10.88 -0.39
C SER A 137 6.97 -11.28 -1.85
N LYS A 138 8.14 -11.04 -2.42
CA LYS A 138 8.48 -11.42 -3.79
C LYS A 138 9.83 -12.12 -3.80
N LYS A 139 9.89 -13.28 -4.43
CA LYS A 139 11.17 -13.95 -4.72
C LYS A 139 11.91 -13.18 -5.80
N ILE A 140 13.20 -12.95 -5.59
CA ILE A 140 14.06 -12.27 -6.56
C ILE A 140 14.80 -13.30 -7.43
N GLU A 141 14.98 -12.97 -8.71
CA GLU A 141 15.69 -13.80 -9.68
C GLU A 141 17.20 -13.57 -9.67
N VAL A 142 17.64 -12.35 -9.33
CA VAL A 142 19.05 -11.99 -9.19
C VAL A 142 19.45 -12.10 -7.72
N ASN A 143 20.67 -12.57 -7.46
CA ASN A 143 21.21 -12.59 -6.11
C ASN A 143 21.47 -11.16 -5.64
N VAL A 144 20.92 -10.81 -4.46
CA VAL A 144 21.06 -9.49 -3.88
C VAL A 144 21.69 -9.56 -2.49
N SER A 145 22.64 -8.65 -2.24
CA SER A 145 23.46 -8.58 -1.03
C SER A 145 23.51 -7.19 -0.41
#